data_AF-A0A0M4EJG0-F1
#
_entry.id   AF-A0A0M4EJG0-F1
#
_cell.length_a   1.000
_cell.length_b   1.000
_cell.length_c   1.000
_cell.angle_alpha   90.00
_cell.angle_beta   90.00
_cell.angle_gamma   90.00
#
_symmetry.space_group_name_H-M   'P 1'
#
loop_
_entity.id
_entity.type
_entity.pdbx_description
1 polymer ?
#
loop_
_entity_poly.entity_id
_entity_poly.type
_entity_poly.pdbx_seq_one_letter_code
_entity_poly.pdbx_strand_id
1 'polypeptide(L)'
;MCEHFCDDIESFNPEREFQKFILRKPVVQTAKLYENLHKREAIRCPYNFKGYGVETDKNTMYRTCNSEYGYYAPNSFTIPKRFYPLSQKFSNDVVRFGMYRNFSLNTHMDRTFY
;
A
#
# COMPACT_ATOMS: atom_id res chain seq x y z
N MET A 1 -36.72 47.89 25.51
CA MET A 1 -36.46 47.13 24.27
C MET A 1 -35.21 46.30 24.48
N CYS A 2 -35.42 45.02 24.80
CA CYS A 2 -34.50 43.88 24.67
C CYS A 2 -35.46 42.69 24.49
N GLU A 3 -35.97 42.45 23.29
CA GLU A 3 -35.40 41.52 22.31
C GLU A 3 -35.05 40.15 22.91
N HIS A 4 -36.09 39.30 22.96
CA HIS A 4 -36.08 37.87 22.68
C HIS A 4 -34.83 37.07 23.11
N PHE A 5 -34.49 37.14 24.39
CA PHE A 5 -33.65 36.13 25.03
C PHE A 5 -34.57 35.03 25.57
N CYS A 6 -34.46 33.83 24.99
CA CYS A 6 -35.30 32.64 25.21
C CYS A 6 -36.68 32.78 24.52
N ASP A 7 -37.05 31.99 23.51
CA ASP A 7 -36.99 30.54 23.41
C ASP A 7 -36.82 30.11 21.95
N ASP A 8 -35.84 29.25 21.68
CA ASP A 8 -35.92 28.27 20.60
C ASP A 8 -35.01 27.10 21.03
N ILE A 9 -35.38 26.46 22.14
CA ILE A 9 -34.94 25.09 22.38
C ILE A 9 -35.63 24.30 21.26
N GLU A 10 -34.94 24.05 20.14
CA GLU A 10 -35.44 23.17 19.09
C GLU A 10 -35.89 21.87 19.78
N SER A 11 -37.20 21.69 19.90
CA SER A 11 -37.75 20.49 20.50
C SER A 11 -37.26 19.33 19.65
N PHE A 12 -36.57 18.38 20.29
CA PHE A 12 -36.01 17.21 19.62
C PHE A 12 -37.15 16.47 18.94
N ASN A 13 -37.33 16.70 17.64
CA ASN A 13 -38.30 16.02 16.82
C ASN A 13 -37.60 14.79 16.22
N PRO A 14 -37.88 13.58 16.75
CA PRO A 14 -37.12 12.39 16.39
C PRO A 14 -37.22 12.04 14.90
N GLU A 15 -38.34 12.38 14.25
CA GLU A 15 -38.53 12.10 12.81
C GLU A 15 -37.65 13.00 11.95
N ARG A 16 -37.56 14.30 12.27
CA ARG A 16 -36.69 15.25 11.56
C ARG A 16 -35.21 14.93 11.78
N GLU A 17 -34.83 14.60 13.01
CA GLU A 17 -33.44 14.23 13.32
C GLU A 17 -33.05 12.90 12.67
N PHE A 18 -33.98 11.93 12.61
CA PHE A 18 -33.77 10.68 11.89
C PHE A 18 -33.61 10.89 10.38
N GLN A 19 -34.38 11.80 9.77
CA GLN A 19 -34.20 12.18 8.36
C GLN A 19 -32.85 12.86 8.11
N LYS A 20 -32.44 13.81 8.98
CA LYS A 20 -31.10 14.42 8.93
C LYS A 20 -29.99 13.37 9.07
N PHE A 21 -30.19 12.35 9.90
CA PHE A 21 -29.26 11.23 10.05
C PHE A 21 -29.19 10.35 8.80
N ILE A 22 -30.32 10.00 8.18
CA ILE A 22 -30.35 9.25 6.91
C ILE A 22 -29.63 10.03 5.80
N LEU A 23 -29.85 11.34 5.70
CA LEU A 23 -29.19 12.20 4.72
C LEU A 23 -27.67 12.35 4.96
N ARG A 24 -27.23 12.30 6.23
CA ARG A 24 -25.81 12.32 6.61
C ARG A 24 -25.10 10.99 6.40
N LYS A 25 -25.82 9.87 6.32
CA LYS A 25 -25.17 8.58 6.03
C LYS A 25 -24.55 8.69 4.63
N PRO A 26 -23.22 8.54 4.49
CA PRO A 26 -22.64 8.50 3.17
C PRO A 26 -23.28 7.35 2.42
N VAL A 27 -23.74 7.59 1.19
CA VAL A 27 -24.20 6.51 0.30
C VAL A 27 -22.96 5.71 -0.07
N VAL A 28 -22.64 4.72 0.77
CA VAL A 28 -21.50 3.82 0.57
C VAL A 28 -21.87 2.88 -0.57
N GLN A 29 -21.52 3.29 -1.79
CA GLN A 29 -21.48 2.35 -2.90
C GLN A 29 -20.31 1.41 -2.63
N THR A 30 -20.60 0.13 -2.42
CA THR A 30 -19.58 -0.91 -2.22
C THR A 30 -18.52 -0.86 -3.32
N ALA A 31 -18.92 -0.60 -4.56
CA ALA A 31 -18.02 -0.38 -5.70
C ALA A 31 -16.99 0.75 -5.47
N LYS A 32 -17.40 1.89 -4.87
CA LYS A 32 -16.48 3.00 -4.54
C LYS A 32 -15.54 2.66 -3.38
N LEU A 33 -15.99 1.85 -2.43
CA LEU A 33 -15.19 1.41 -1.29
C LEU A 33 -14.02 0.50 -1.71
N TYR A 34 -14.20 -0.25 -2.80
CA TYR A 34 -13.16 -1.11 -3.40
C TYR A 34 -12.43 -0.50 -4.60
N GLU A 35 -12.83 0.68 -5.05
CA GLU A 35 -12.26 1.34 -6.24
C GLU A 35 -10.75 1.55 -6.11
N ASN A 36 -10.26 1.84 -4.90
CA ASN A 36 -8.84 2.07 -4.62
C ASN A 36 -8.12 0.84 -4.06
N LEU A 37 -8.84 -0.19 -3.62
CA LEU A 37 -8.24 -1.39 -3.03
C LEU A 37 -7.48 -2.22 -4.09
N HIS A 38 -7.84 -2.04 -5.37
CA HIS A 38 -7.30 -2.75 -6.52
C HIS A 38 -6.70 -1.81 -7.58
N LYS A 39 -6.39 -0.55 -7.26
CA LYS A 39 -5.55 0.30 -8.13
C LYS A 39 -4.10 -0.17 -8.01
N ARG A 40 -3.89 -1.36 -8.55
CA ARG A 40 -2.62 -1.95 -8.94
C ARG A 40 -1.93 -0.92 -9.80
N GLU A 41 -0.63 -0.71 -9.58
CA GLU A 41 0.20 -0.47 -10.75
C GLU A 41 0.11 -1.75 -11.58
N ALA A 42 -0.86 -1.79 -12.51
CA ALA A 42 -0.76 -2.70 -13.64
C ALA A 42 0.66 -2.50 -14.16
N ILE A 43 1.45 -3.57 -14.27
CA ILE A 43 2.81 -3.52 -14.83
C ILE A 43 2.70 -2.66 -16.09
N ARG A 44 3.18 -1.43 -15.98
CA ARG A 44 2.69 -0.33 -16.82
C ARG A 44 3.43 -0.49 -18.13
N CYS A 45 2.79 -1.24 -19.04
CA CYS A 45 3.20 -1.53 -20.39
C CYS A 45 4.29 -2.63 -20.53
N PRO A 46 3.98 -3.80 -21.14
CA PRO A 46 4.98 -4.79 -21.54
C PRO A 46 5.91 -4.29 -22.67
N TYR A 47 5.67 -3.09 -23.21
CA TYR A 47 6.50 -2.46 -24.24
C TYR A 47 7.39 -1.33 -23.69
N ASN A 48 7.49 -1.16 -22.37
CA ASN A 48 8.35 -0.15 -21.75
C ASN A 48 9.74 -0.68 -21.35
N PHE A 49 10.08 -1.90 -21.77
CA PHE A 49 11.42 -2.47 -21.63
C PHE A 49 12.33 -1.90 -22.71
N LYS A 50 13.48 -1.34 -22.31
CA LYS A 50 14.46 -0.67 -23.17
C LYS A 50 15.86 -1.23 -22.94
N GLY A 51 16.74 -1.06 -23.93
CA GLY A 51 18.13 -1.48 -23.84
C GLY A 51 18.39 -2.94 -24.25
N TYR A 52 17.48 -3.52 -25.03
CA TYR A 52 17.64 -4.88 -25.56
C TYR A 52 18.34 -4.85 -26.92
N GLY A 53 19.04 -5.94 -27.26
CA GLY A 53 19.81 -6.04 -28.50
C GLY A 53 18.98 -5.74 -29.76
N VAL A 54 17.71 -6.17 -29.77
CA VAL A 54 16.77 -5.91 -30.87
C VAL A 54 16.58 -4.42 -31.21
N GLU A 55 16.80 -3.51 -30.27
CA GLU A 55 16.66 -2.06 -30.50
C GLU A 55 17.91 -1.43 -31.13
N THR A 56 19.07 -2.04 -30.92
CA THR A 56 20.38 -1.45 -31.26
C THR A 56 21.08 -2.15 -32.40
N ASP A 57 20.66 -3.36 -32.74
CA ASP A 57 21.34 -4.17 -33.74
C ASP A 57 21.13 -3.62 -35.15
N LYS A 58 22.25 -3.33 -35.81
CA LYS A 58 22.32 -2.81 -37.18
C LYS A 58 22.91 -3.83 -38.15
N ASN A 59 23.48 -4.93 -37.67
CA ASN A 59 24.28 -5.82 -38.49
C ASN A 59 23.90 -7.29 -38.29
N THR A 60 23.23 -7.84 -39.29
CA THR A 60 22.76 -9.23 -39.29
C THR A 60 23.87 -10.25 -39.57
N MET A 61 25.00 -9.84 -40.16
CA MET A 61 26.08 -10.75 -40.58
C MET A 61 27.08 -11.09 -39.48
N TYR A 62 27.26 -10.22 -38.48
CA TYR A 62 28.27 -10.41 -37.44
C TYR A 62 27.63 -10.53 -36.05
N ARG A 63 26.98 -11.66 -35.80
CA ARG A 63 26.45 -12.04 -34.47
C ARG A 63 27.23 -13.19 -33.88
N THR A 64 27.62 -13.05 -32.62
CA THR A 64 28.18 -14.15 -31.82
C THR A 64 27.07 -14.90 -31.11
N CYS A 65 27.28 -16.16 -30.72
CA CYS A 65 26.28 -16.89 -29.94
C CYS A 65 25.94 -16.19 -28.61
N ASN A 66 26.92 -15.52 -28.00
CA ASN A 66 26.70 -14.77 -26.77
C ASN A 66 25.83 -13.51 -26.97
N SER A 67 25.73 -12.99 -28.20
CA SER A 67 24.90 -11.82 -28.50
C SER A 67 23.39 -12.11 -28.44
N GLU A 68 23.00 -13.38 -28.37
CA GLU A 68 21.60 -13.80 -28.21
C GLU A 68 21.09 -13.56 -26.78
N TYR A 69 21.97 -13.64 -25.77
CA TYR A 69 21.60 -13.38 -24.39
C TYR A 69 21.24 -11.90 -24.19
N GLY A 70 20.02 -11.63 -23.71
CA GLY A 70 19.52 -10.25 -23.55
C GLY A 70 19.14 -9.57 -24.88
N TYR A 71 19.05 -10.32 -25.98
CA TYR A 71 18.68 -9.75 -27.27
C TYR A 71 17.19 -9.33 -27.34
N TYR A 72 16.29 -10.13 -26.77
CA TYR A 72 14.85 -9.90 -26.81
C TYR A 72 14.31 -9.34 -25.49
N ALA A 73 13.42 -8.35 -25.59
CA ALA A 73 12.70 -7.82 -24.44
C ALA A 73 11.66 -8.82 -23.89
N PRO A 74 11.43 -8.86 -22.57
CA PRO A 74 10.40 -9.69 -21.96
C PRO A 74 9.01 -9.22 -22.40
N ASN A 75 8.10 -10.17 -22.57
CA ASN A 75 6.70 -9.95 -22.93
C ASN A 75 5.77 -10.23 -21.74
N SER A 76 4.48 -9.91 -21.91
CA SER A 76 3.44 -10.14 -20.90
C SER A 76 3.28 -11.60 -20.45
N PHE A 77 3.72 -12.57 -21.25
CA PHE A 77 3.65 -14.00 -20.97
C PHE A 77 4.90 -14.50 -20.23
N THR A 78 6.05 -13.85 -20.39
CA THR A 78 7.31 -14.17 -19.69
C THR A 78 7.40 -13.54 -18.31
N ILE A 79 6.65 -12.47 -18.06
CA ILE A 79 6.70 -11.74 -16.78
C ILE A 79 5.77 -12.42 -15.77
N PRO A 80 6.22 -12.63 -14.51
CA PRO A 80 5.35 -13.20 -13.49
C PRO A 80 4.14 -12.29 -13.25
N LYS A 81 2.95 -12.88 -13.21
CA LYS A 81 1.70 -12.16 -12.89
C LYS A 81 1.74 -11.45 -11.53
N ARG A 82 2.61 -11.91 -10.63
CA ARG A 82 2.78 -11.37 -9.29
C ARG A 82 4.19 -11.58 -8.79
N PHE A 83 4.76 -10.53 -8.23
CA PHE A 83 6.01 -10.56 -7.51
C PHE A 83 5.74 -10.11 -6.08
N TYR A 84 6.24 -10.85 -5.10
CA TYR A 84 6.11 -10.52 -3.68
C TYR A 84 7.49 -10.09 -3.16
N PRO A 85 7.85 -8.79 -3.27
CA PRO A 85 9.11 -8.32 -2.75
C PRO A 85 9.12 -8.45 -1.22
N LEU A 86 10.22 -8.96 -0.68
CA LEU A 86 10.46 -8.91 0.75
C LEU A 86 10.97 -7.51 1.12
N SER A 87 10.15 -6.74 1.83
CA SER A 87 10.56 -5.44 2.34
C SER A 87 11.60 -5.61 3.45
N GLN A 88 12.74 -4.93 3.32
CA GLN A 88 13.76 -4.84 4.36
C GLN A 88 13.61 -3.61 5.25
N LYS A 89 12.49 -2.87 5.16
CA LYS A 89 12.29 -1.61 5.90
C LYS A 89 12.45 -1.81 7.41
N PHE A 90 11.76 -2.82 7.96
CA PHE A 90 11.85 -3.15 9.39
C PHE A 90 13.28 -3.51 9.80
N SER A 91 13.93 -4.41 9.07
CA SER A 91 15.30 -4.84 9.35
C SER A 91 16.28 -3.67 9.31
N ASN A 92 16.16 -2.79 8.32
CA ASN A 92 17.00 -1.60 8.18
C ASN A 92 16.82 -0.64 9.36
N ASP A 93 15.60 -0.46 9.86
CA ASP A 93 15.33 0.34 11.05
C ASP A 93 15.93 -0.30 12.30
N VAL A 94 15.81 -1.62 12.46
CA VAL A 94 16.40 -2.36 13.60
C VAL A 94 17.92 -2.31 13.59
N VAL A 95 18.56 -2.48 12.43
CA VAL A 95 20.02 -2.43 12.29
C VAL A 95 20.60 -1.09 12.75
N ARG A 96 19.87 0.02 12.57
CA ARG A 96 20.32 1.35 13.03
C ARG A 96 20.46 1.44 14.55
N PHE A 97 19.69 0.67 15.33
CA PHE A 97 19.79 0.63 16.79
C PHE A 97 20.96 -0.23 17.29
N GLY A 98 21.60 -1.00 16.40
CA GLY A 98 22.75 -1.84 16.73
C GLY A 98 22.41 -3.08 17.56
N MET A 99 23.42 -3.64 18.23
CA MET A 99 23.25 -4.85 19.04
C MET A 99 22.65 -4.50 20.40
N TYR A 100 21.46 -5.04 20.70
CA TYR A 100 20.84 -4.89 22.02
C TYR A 100 21.75 -5.44 23.13
N ARG A 101 21.87 -4.69 24.22
CA ARG A 101 22.51 -5.10 25.47
C ARG A 101 21.54 -4.89 26.62
N ASN A 102 21.45 -5.89 27.49
CA ASN A 102 20.63 -5.79 28.70
C ASN A 102 21.47 -5.16 29.84
N PHE A 103 21.00 -4.03 30.38
CA PHE A 103 21.57 -3.36 31.56
C PHE A 103 20.57 -3.30 32.75
N SER A 104 19.50 -4.09 32.72
CA SER A 104 18.51 -4.15 33.81
C SER A 104 19.01 -4.98 34.99
N LEU A 105 18.51 -4.67 36.19
CA LEU A 105 18.72 -5.50 37.38
C LEU A 105 17.66 -6.60 37.44
N ASN A 106 18.03 -7.77 37.99
CA ASN A 106 17.06 -8.81 38.30
C ASN A 106 16.28 -8.40 39.55
N THR A 107 14.99 -8.11 39.39
CA THR A 107 14.08 -7.72 40.47
C THR A 107 13.01 -8.77 40.74
N HIS A 108 13.19 -9.98 40.20
CA HIS A 108 12.24 -11.06 40.44
C HIS A 108 12.34 -11.49 41.91
N MET A 109 11.20 -11.51 42.61
CA MET A 109 11.11 -12.12 43.93
C MET A 109 11.16 -13.64 43.76
N ASP A 110 12.04 -14.30 44.51
CA ASP A 110 12.13 -15.76 44.46
C ASP A 110 10.79 -16.39 44.81
N ARG A 111 10.31 -17.27 43.93
CA ARG A 111 9.08 -18.03 44.16
C ARG A 111 9.40 -19.20 45.08
N THR A 112 8.72 -19.26 46.21
CA THR A 112 8.70 -20.48 47.03
C THR A 112 7.82 -21.52 46.33
N PHE A 113 8.42 -22.60 45.86
CA PHE A 113 7.68 -23.79 45.43
C PHE A 113 7.31 -24.60 46.67
N TYR A 114 6.23 -24.21 47.33
CA TYR A 114 5.51 -24.99 48.34
C TYR A 114 4.01 -24.71 48.24
#